data_AF-A0AAN5D2I2-F1
#
_entry.id   AF-A0AAN5D2I2-F1
#
_cell.length_a   1.000
_cell.length_b   1.000
_cell.length_c   1.000
_cell.angle_alpha   90.00
_cell.angle_beta   90.00
_cell.angle_gamma   90.00
#
_symmetry.space_group_name_H-M   'P 1'
#
loop_
_entity.id
_entity.type
_entity.pdbx_description
1 polymer ?
#
loop_
_entity_poly.entity_id
_entity_poly.type
_entity_poly.pdbx_seq_one_letter_code
_entity_poly.pdbx_strand_id
1 'polypeptide(L)'
;IFSYTTTTGSILANSVLIVNIVFTTLNNVCSYKSKTYTIGAYRWMQIIFAVTDILISIVHCFMRPVIHMTEFGYIFWPYGVLDQPTSNGLAGIMIWFVIYYESLILLAFHYVYRYVVLCDPPWFYRMQQHPWRNWLILAFIANVYYTGSLCLAVYIGWKPNEESRRAFAPAL
;
A
#
# COMPACT_ATOMS: atom_id res chain seq x y z
N ILE A 1 17.67 0.32 13.35
CA ILE A 1 17.31 1.69 13.80
C ILE A 1 16.38 2.37 12.78
N PHE A 2 16.82 2.56 11.53
CA PHE A 2 16.00 3.19 10.47
C PHE A 2 14.59 2.61 10.34
N SER A 3 14.45 1.28 10.21
CA SER A 3 13.14 0.63 10.08
C SER A 3 12.20 0.90 11.27
N TYR A 4 12.71 0.89 12.50
CA TYR A 4 11.87 1.13 13.68
C TYR A 4 11.43 2.59 13.78
N THR A 5 12.34 3.53 13.50
CA THR A 5 12.00 4.95 13.51
C THR A 5 10.98 5.31 12.43
N THR A 6 11.12 4.75 11.23
CA THR A 6 10.17 5.00 10.12
C THR A 6 8.82 4.34 10.36
N THR A 7 8.80 3.10 10.87
CA THR A 7 7.56 2.41 11.23
C THR A 7 6.80 3.20 12.29
N THR A 8 7.46 3.61 13.38
CA THR A 8 6.81 4.39 14.44
C THR A 8 6.29 5.73 13.90
N GLY A 9 7.09 6.41 13.07
CA GLY A 9 6.67 7.67 12.43
C GLY A 9 5.43 7.50 11.56
N SER A 10 5.40 6.48 10.69
CA SER A 10 4.23 6.19 9.85
C SER A 10 3.00 5.81 10.68
N ILE A 11 3.15 4.93 11.69
CA ILE A 11 2.03 4.52 12.55
C ILE A 11 1.40 5.75 13.23
N LEU A 12 2.22 6.62 13.81
CA LEU A 12 1.73 7.84 14.48
C LEU A 12 1.06 8.79 13.48
N ALA A 13 1.71 9.09 12.34
CA ALA A 13 1.18 10.02 11.35
C ALA A 13 -0.17 9.56 10.78
N ASN A 14 -0.28 8.27 10.44
CA ASN A 14 -1.52 7.70 9.90
C ASN A 14 -2.61 7.56 10.97
N SER A 15 -2.25 7.28 12.22
CA SER A 15 -3.20 7.28 13.34
C SER A 15 -3.79 8.68 13.57
N VAL A 16 -2.95 9.73 13.53
CA VAL A 16 -3.41 11.12 13.60
C VAL A 16 -4.31 11.47 12.43
N LEU A 17 -3.99 11.02 11.21
CA LEU A 17 -4.86 11.21 10.04
C LEU A 17 -6.24 10.58 10.25
N ILE A 18 -6.31 9.33 10.70
CA ILE A 18 -7.58 8.64 11.00
C ILE A 18 -8.37 9.41 12.06
N VAL A 19 -7.73 9.78 13.16
CA VAL A 19 -8.34 10.54 14.26
C VAL A 19 -8.90 11.87 13.75
N ASN A 20 -8.15 12.61 12.93
CA ASN A 20 -8.61 13.87 12.33
C ASN A 20 -9.83 13.67 11.42
N ILE A 21 -9.86 12.60 10.60
CA ILE A 21 -11.01 12.29 9.74
C ILE A 21 -12.25 11.94 10.57
N VAL A 22 -12.08 11.17 11.66
CA VAL A 22 -13.19 10.82 12.56
C VAL A 22 -13.72 12.08 13.27
N PHE A 23 -12.86 12.91 13.85
CA PHE A 23 -13.27 14.14 14.53
C PHE A 23 -13.98 15.11 13.58
N THR A 24 -13.43 15.35 12.38
CA THR A 24 -14.07 16.21 11.38
C THR A 24 -15.41 15.64 10.91
N THR A 25 -15.53 14.31 10.79
CA THR A 25 -16.81 13.67 10.45
C THR A 25 -17.84 13.83 11.58
N LEU A 26 -17.45 13.61 12.83
CA LEU A 26 -18.34 13.77 13.98
C LEU A 26 -18.79 15.23 14.16
N ASN A 27 -17.88 16.18 14.03
CA ASN A 27 -18.18 17.61 14.12
C ASN A 27 -19.15 18.06 13.03
N ASN A 28 -19.02 17.54 11.81
CA ASN A 28 -19.94 17.81 10.71
C ASN A 28 -21.32 17.16 10.90
N VAL A 29 -21.42 16.05 11.63
CA VAL A 29 -22.70 15.41 11.98
C VAL A 29 -23.41 16.16 13.11
N CYS A 30 -22.67 16.59 14.14
CA CYS A 30 -23.23 17.36 15.27
C CYS A 30 -23.59 18.80 14.87
N SER A 31 -22.86 19.42 13.94
CA SER A 31 -23.24 20.69 13.33
C SER A 31 -24.23 20.47 12.19
N TYR A 32 -25.51 20.27 12.53
CA TYR A 32 -26.65 20.14 11.60
C TYR A 32 -26.79 21.28 10.55
N LYS A 33 -25.95 22.33 10.62
CA LYS A 33 -26.16 23.61 9.90
C LYS A 33 -25.29 23.87 8.67
N SER A 34 -24.34 23.02 8.29
CA SER A 34 -23.47 23.30 7.13
C SER A 34 -23.61 22.26 6.02
N LYS A 35 -24.40 22.59 5.00
CA LYS A 35 -24.66 21.77 3.81
C LYS A 35 -23.47 21.71 2.83
N THR A 36 -22.33 22.33 3.16
CA THR A 36 -21.37 22.76 2.13
C THR A 36 -20.04 22.01 2.05
N TYR A 37 -19.67 21.15 3.00
CA TYR A 37 -18.42 20.38 2.89
C TYR A 37 -18.55 19.00 3.54
N THR A 38 -19.44 18.15 3.05
CA THR A 38 -19.30 16.72 3.27
C THR A 38 -18.00 16.30 2.59
N ILE A 39 -16.96 16.02 3.38
CA ILE A 39 -15.77 15.29 2.93
C ILE A 39 -16.34 13.97 2.36
N GLY A 40 -16.52 13.94 1.04
CA GLY A 40 -17.38 12.96 0.36
C GLY A 40 -16.75 11.57 0.34
N ALA A 41 -16.91 10.85 -0.76
CA ALA A 41 -16.25 9.56 -0.99
C ALA A 41 -14.75 9.53 -0.64
N TYR A 42 -14.09 10.69 -0.78
CA TYR A 42 -12.67 10.87 -0.54
C TYR A 42 -12.18 10.47 0.87
N ARG A 43 -12.98 10.70 1.93
CA ARG A 43 -12.56 10.33 3.30
C ARG A 43 -12.32 8.84 3.46
N TRP A 44 -13.10 8.01 2.75
CA TRP A 44 -12.97 6.56 2.81
C TRP A 44 -11.70 6.10 2.13
N MET A 45 -11.31 6.75 1.03
CA MET A 45 -10.02 6.49 0.38
C MET A 45 -8.85 6.86 1.30
N GLN A 46 -8.93 7.98 2.03
CA GLN A 46 -7.90 8.38 2.99
C GLN A 46 -7.81 7.43 4.19
N ILE A 47 -8.93 6.95 4.72
CA ILE A 47 -8.94 5.95 5.80
C ILE A 47 -8.29 4.65 5.32
N ILE A 48 -8.67 4.14 4.14
CA ILE A 48 -8.09 2.93 3.57
C ILE A 48 -6.59 3.10 3.38
N PHE A 49 -6.15 4.24 2.83
CA PHE A 49 -4.74 4.56 2.68
C PHE A 49 -4.00 4.54 4.03
N ALA A 50 -4.54 5.21 5.05
CA ALA A 50 -3.92 5.27 6.37
C ALA A 50 -3.81 3.89 7.04
N VAL A 51 -4.88 3.08 6.95
CA VAL A 51 -4.88 1.71 7.49
C VAL A 51 -3.88 0.84 6.74
N THR A 52 -3.84 0.92 5.41
CA THR A 52 -2.89 0.17 4.60
C THR A 52 -1.44 0.59 4.93
N ASP A 53 -1.15 1.87 5.11
CA ASP A 53 0.21 2.33 5.44
C ASP A 53 0.67 1.90 6.85
N ILE A 54 -0.26 1.80 7.81
CA ILE A 54 0.01 1.19 9.12
C ILE A 54 0.35 -0.29 8.96
N LEU A 55 -0.44 -1.04 8.19
CA LEU A 55 -0.19 -2.46 7.94
C LEU A 55 1.15 -2.69 7.24
N ILE A 56 1.47 -1.89 6.22
CA ILE A 56 2.77 -1.90 5.53
C ILE A 56 3.90 -1.65 6.53
N SER A 57 3.75 -0.65 7.39
CA SER A 57 4.75 -0.30 8.39
C SER A 57 5.00 -1.41 9.41
N ILE A 58 3.95 -2.13 9.81
CA ILE A 58 4.06 -3.32 10.67
C ILE A 58 4.82 -4.43 9.93
N VAL A 59 4.45 -4.72 8.68
CA VAL A 59 5.15 -5.75 7.87
C VAL A 59 6.62 -5.38 7.66
N HIS A 60 6.94 -4.13 7.36
CA HIS A 60 8.32 -3.65 7.25
C HIS A 60 9.11 -3.86 8.55
N CYS A 61 8.47 -3.66 9.71
CA CYS A 61 9.09 -3.91 11.00
C CYS A 61 9.49 -5.38 11.17
N PHE A 62 8.65 -6.33 10.76
CA PHE A 62 8.95 -7.76 10.81
C PHE A 62 9.95 -8.20 9.74
N MET A 63 9.78 -7.71 8.51
CA MET A 63 10.62 -8.09 7.37
C MET A 63 12.04 -7.51 7.48
N ARG A 64 12.22 -6.40 8.19
CA ARG A 64 13.50 -5.70 8.39
C ARG A 64 14.23 -5.53 7.04
N PRO A 65 13.72 -4.66 6.16
CA PRO A 65 14.34 -4.46 4.85
C PRO A 65 15.78 -4.02 5.03
N VAL A 66 16.70 -4.78 4.45
CA VAL A 66 18.12 -4.45 4.38
C VAL A 66 18.41 -4.02 2.96
N ILE A 67 19.19 -2.94 2.85
CA ILE A 67 19.56 -2.32 1.58
C ILE A 67 21.02 -2.62 1.36
N HIS A 68 21.34 -3.17 0.19
CA HIS A 68 22.70 -3.35 -0.27
C HIS A 68 22.91 -2.56 -1.55
N MET A 69 23.94 -1.74 -1.56
CA MET A 69 24.32 -0.93 -2.72
C MET A 69 25.34 -1.72 -3.53
N THR A 70 25.01 -2.00 -4.77
CA THR A 70 25.93 -2.50 -5.79
C THR A 70 26.42 -1.35 -6.66
N GLU A 71 27.39 -1.61 -7.53
CA GLU A 71 27.86 -0.62 -8.51
C GLU A 71 26.77 -0.14 -9.49
N PHE A 72 25.70 -0.93 -9.68
CA PHE A 72 24.61 -0.64 -10.62
C PHE A 72 23.28 -0.22 -9.95
N GLY A 73 23.19 -0.24 -8.61
CA GLY A 73 21.97 0.18 -7.92
C GLY A 73 21.81 -0.37 -6.52
N TYR A 74 20.55 -0.41 -6.05
CA TYR A 74 20.20 -0.90 -4.73
C TYR A 74 19.41 -2.19 -4.83
N ILE A 75 19.81 -3.17 -4.03
CA ILE A 75 19.07 -4.41 -3.81
C ILE A 75 18.45 -4.33 -2.42
N PHE A 76 17.16 -4.62 -2.35
CA PHE A 76 16.42 -4.67 -1.09
C PHE A 76 16.03 -6.11 -0.82
N TRP A 77 16.30 -6.60 0.39
CA TRP A 77 15.87 -7.93 0.80
C TRP A 77 15.25 -7.92 2.21
N PRO A 78 14.22 -8.76 2.45
CA PRO A 78 13.59 -8.88 3.75
C PRO A 78 14.41 -9.83 4.62
N TYR A 79 15.29 -9.29 5.45
CA TYR A 79 16.18 -10.07 6.31
C TYR A 79 15.41 -11.02 7.26
N GLY A 80 14.19 -10.64 7.66
CA GLY A 80 13.33 -11.41 8.57
C GLY A 80 12.89 -12.79 8.06
N VAL A 81 13.09 -13.10 6.78
CA VAL A 81 12.65 -14.39 6.18
C VAL A 81 13.77 -15.15 5.46
N LEU A 82 15.02 -14.68 5.54
CA LEU A 82 16.16 -15.30 4.84
C LEU A 82 16.52 -16.69 5.40
N ASP A 83 16.39 -16.87 6.71
CA ASP A 83 16.70 -18.10 7.44
C ASP A 83 15.55 -19.13 7.39
N GLN A 84 14.43 -18.79 6.74
CA GLN A 84 13.24 -19.62 6.71
C GLN A 84 13.29 -20.67 5.58
N PRO A 85 12.52 -21.78 5.73
CA PRO A 85 12.31 -22.75 4.65
C PRO A 85 11.81 -22.08 3.36
N THR A 86 12.12 -22.64 2.20
CA THR A 86 11.85 -21.99 0.89
C THR A 86 10.40 -21.61 0.69
N SER A 87 9.46 -22.45 1.13
CA SER A 87 8.03 -22.14 1.09
C SER A 87 7.69 -20.88 1.89
N ASN A 88 8.24 -20.76 3.10
CA ASN A 88 7.96 -19.66 4.03
C ASN A 88 8.67 -18.38 3.60
N GLY A 89 9.94 -18.49 3.19
CA GLY A 89 10.71 -17.37 2.65
C GLY A 89 10.06 -16.79 1.40
N LEU A 90 9.65 -17.65 0.46
CA LEU A 90 8.93 -17.22 -0.74
C LEU A 90 7.60 -16.56 -0.38
N ALA A 91 6.78 -17.18 0.48
CA ALA A 91 5.52 -16.57 0.92
C ALA A 91 5.74 -15.20 1.57
N GLY A 92 6.73 -15.07 2.45
CA GLY A 92 7.09 -13.82 3.11
C GLY A 92 7.54 -12.74 2.14
N ILE A 93 8.41 -13.08 1.17
CA ILE A 93 8.85 -12.17 0.11
C ILE A 93 7.66 -11.73 -0.75
N MET A 94 6.77 -12.64 -1.14
CA MET A 94 5.60 -12.32 -1.96
C MET A 94 4.63 -11.38 -1.23
N ILE A 95 4.37 -11.64 0.06
CA ILE A 95 3.56 -10.76 0.91
C ILE A 95 4.22 -9.37 1.00
N TRP A 96 5.52 -9.32 1.31
CA TRP A 96 6.24 -8.06 1.43
C TRP A 96 6.21 -7.26 0.12
N PHE A 97 6.40 -7.93 -1.00
CA PHE A 97 6.38 -7.32 -2.32
C PHE A 97 4.99 -6.75 -2.67
N VAL A 98 3.91 -7.52 -2.49
CA VAL A 98 2.53 -7.02 -2.70
C VAL A 98 2.29 -5.76 -1.90
N ILE A 99 2.53 -5.85 -0.59
CA ILE A 99 2.29 -4.80 0.39
C ILE A 99 3.11 -3.53 0.07
N TYR A 100 4.34 -3.67 -0.42
CA TYR A 100 5.18 -2.53 -0.79
C TYR A 100 4.58 -1.68 -1.93
N TYR A 101 3.95 -2.31 -2.93
CA TYR A 101 3.37 -1.58 -4.07
C TYR A 101 1.99 -0.99 -3.80
N GLU A 102 1.30 -1.44 -2.75
CA GLU A 102 -0.04 -0.95 -2.40
C GLU A 102 -0.08 0.57 -2.21
N SER A 103 0.91 1.15 -1.52
CA SER A 103 0.95 2.61 -1.29
C SER A 103 1.05 3.40 -2.59
N LEU A 104 1.79 2.91 -3.58
CA LEU A 104 1.95 3.59 -4.87
C LEU A 104 0.63 3.59 -5.66
N ILE A 105 -0.06 2.45 -5.68
CA ILE A 105 -1.33 2.30 -6.40
C ILE A 105 -2.39 3.16 -5.74
N LEU A 106 -2.54 3.06 -4.41
CA LEU A 106 -3.50 3.87 -3.67
C LEU A 106 -3.22 5.36 -3.85
N LEU A 107 -1.96 5.80 -3.81
CA LEU A 107 -1.60 7.19 -4.02
C LEU A 107 -1.95 7.66 -5.45
N ALA A 108 -1.66 6.86 -6.47
CA ALA A 108 -2.07 7.15 -7.85
C ALA A 108 -3.59 7.33 -7.95
N PHE A 109 -4.37 6.45 -7.30
CA PHE A 109 -5.83 6.58 -7.24
C PHE A 109 -6.29 7.86 -6.54
N HIS A 110 -5.60 8.32 -5.49
CA HIS A 110 -5.92 9.59 -4.84
C HIS A 110 -5.74 10.77 -5.81
N TYR A 111 -4.66 10.78 -6.61
CA TYR A 111 -4.43 11.84 -7.60
C TYR A 111 -5.46 11.81 -8.72
N VAL A 112 -5.74 10.63 -9.29
CA VAL A 112 -6.72 10.48 -10.37
C VAL A 112 -8.12 10.87 -9.88
N TYR A 113 -8.51 10.44 -8.67
CA TYR A 113 -9.77 10.84 -8.04
C TYR A 113 -9.88 12.36 -7.93
N ARG A 114 -8.85 13.03 -7.37
CA ARG A 114 -8.85 14.49 -7.21
C ARG A 114 -8.96 15.21 -8.56
N TYR A 115 -8.21 14.75 -9.56
CA TYR A 115 -8.26 15.30 -10.90
C TYR A 115 -9.67 15.22 -11.49
N VAL A 116 -10.30 14.04 -11.44
CA VAL A 116 -11.65 13.85 -12.00
C VAL A 116 -12.71 14.68 -11.27
N VAL A 117 -12.61 14.79 -9.94
CA VAL A 117 -13.56 15.61 -9.16
C VAL A 117 -13.38 17.11 -9.46
N LEU A 118 -12.15 17.58 -9.69
CA LEU A 118 -11.87 18.98 -9.99
C LEU A 118 -12.24 19.38 -11.42
N CYS A 119 -11.97 18.51 -12.39
CA CYS A 119 -12.17 18.81 -13.81
C CYS A 119 -13.58 18.45 -14.31
N ASP A 120 -14.35 17.68 -13.54
CA ASP A 120 -15.71 17.24 -13.85
C ASP A 120 -15.94 16.81 -15.33
N PRO A 121 -15.17 15.84 -15.84
CA PRO A 121 -15.24 15.47 -17.25
C PRO A 121 -16.60 14.84 -17.60
N PRO A 122 -17.30 15.32 -18.66
CA PRO A 122 -18.67 14.90 -18.97
C PRO A 122 -18.81 13.41 -19.35
N TRP A 123 -17.75 12.80 -19.89
CA TRP A 123 -17.71 11.37 -20.21
C TRP A 123 -17.62 10.46 -18.98
N PHE A 124 -17.40 11.02 -17.78
CA PHE A 124 -17.21 10.27 -16.54
C PHE A 124 -18.40 10.36 -15.58
N TYR A 125 -19.51 10.94 -16.02
CA TYR A 125 -20.70 11.19 -15.21
C TYR A 125 -21.23 9.94 -14.49
N ARG A 126 -21.18 8.77 -15.15
CA ARG A 126 -21.66 7.49 -14.55
C ARG A 126 -20.85 7.11 -13.32
N MET A 127 -19.54 7.35 -13.34
CA MET A 127 -18.67 6.99 -12.23
C MET A 127 -18.89 7.92 -11.02
N GLN A 128 -19.38 9.13 -11.25
CA GLN A 128 -19.70 10.11 -10.21
C GLN A 128 -21.06 9.92 -9.52
N GLN A 129 -21.97 9.07 -10.02
CA GLN A 129 -23.29 8.83 -9.39
C GLN A 129 -23.17 8.18 -8.00
N HIS A 130 -22.25 7.20 -7.88
CA HIS A 130 -21.92 6.54 -6.62
C HIS A 130 -20.40 6.54 -6.42
N PRO A 131 -19.81 7.71 -6.16
CA PRO A 131 -18.38 7.90 -6.30
C PRO A 131 -17.61 7.00 -5.33
N TRP A 132 -18.09 6.84 -4.08
CA TRP A 132 -17.39 5.99 -3.13
C TRP A 132 -17.34 4.52 -3.55
N ARG A 133 -18.42 3.97 -4.11
CA ARG A 133 -18.44 2.57 -4.56
C ARG A 133 -17.59 2.39 -5.80
N ASN A 134 -17.84 3.21 -6.80
CA ASN A 134 -17.25 3.03 -8.12
C ASN A 134 -15.72 3.21 -8.07
N TRP A 135 -15.24 4.21 -7.31
CA TRP A 135 -13.80 4.43 -7.14
C TRP A 135 -13.12 3.35 -6.32
N LEU A 136 -13.77 2.83 -5.26
CA LEU A 136 -13.20 1.72 -4.50
C LEU A 136 -13.14 0.43 -5.32
N ILE A 137 -14.18 0.13 -6.10
CA ILE A 137 -14.19 -1.03 -7.00
C ILE A 137 -13.10 -0.89 -8.05
N LEU A 138 -12.96 0.28 -8.69
CA LEU A 138 -11.92 0.52 -9.68
C LEU A 138 -10.51 0.41 -9.08
N ALA A 139 -10.31 0.99 -7.90
CA ALA A 139 -9.05 0.89 -7.16
C ALA A 139 -8.71 -0.57 -6.85
N PHE A 140 -9.69 -1.34 -6.37
CA PHE A 140 -9.51 -2.76 -6.07
C PHE A 140 -9.15 -3.58 -7.33
N ILE A 141 -9.87 -3.39 -8.43
CA ILE A 141 -9.61 -4.11 -9.69
C ILE A 141 -8.22 -3.78 -10.22
N ALA A 142 -7.86 -2.50 -10.28
CA ALA A 142 -6.56 -2.07 -10.76
C ALA A 142 -5.43 -2.57 -9.84
N ASN A 143 -5.67 -2.58 -8.53
CA ASN A 143 -4.72 -3.12 -7.57
C ASN A 143 -4.48 -4.62 -7.80
N VAL A 144 -5.55 -5.42 -7.85
CA VAL A 144 -5.44 -6.87 -8.10
C VAL A 144 -4.75 -7.18 -9.43
N TYR A 145 -5.09 -6.43 -10.48
CA TYR A 145 -4.46 -6.60 -11.79
C TYR A 145 -2.95 -6.30 -11.72
N TYR A 146 -2.58 -5.14 -11.16
CA TYR A 146 -1.19 -4.71 -11.10
C TYR A 146 -0.36 -5.61 -10.18
N THR A 147 -0.76 -5.79 -8.91
CA THR A 147 -0.02 -6.63 -7.95
C THR A 147 -0.01 -8.09 -8.37
N GLY A 148 -1.13 -8.60 -8.90
CA GLY A 148 -1.22 -9.96 -9.42
C GLY A 148 -0.28 -10.21 -10.60
N SER A 149 -0.20 -9.26 -11.54
CA SER A 149 0.73 -9.37 -12.68
C SER A 149 2.19 -9.41 -12.24
N LEU A 150 2.57 -8.57 -11.27
CA LEU A 150 3.93 -8.57 -10.74
C LEU A 150 4.24 -9.84 -9.94
N CYS A 151 3.31 -10.30 -9.11
CA CYS A 151 3.45 -11.57 -8.39
C CYS A 151 3.67 -12.73 -9.35
N LEU A 152 2.87 -12.80 -10.42
CA LEU A 152 3.01 -13.83 -11.44
C LEU A 152 4.37 -13.76 -12.12
N ALA A 153 4.82 -12.55 -12.50
CA ALA A 153 6.13 -12.36 -13.13
C ALA A 153 7.30 -12.80 -12.22
N VAL A 154 7.25 -12.43 -10.94
CA VAL A 154 8.26 -12.83 -9.95
C VAL A 154 8.20 -14.34 -9.71
N TYR A 155 7.00 -14.92 -9.59
CA TYR A 155 6.83 -16.35 -9.36
C TYR A 155 7.35 -17.19 -10.53
N ILE A 156 7.12 -16.76 -11.76
CA ILE A 156 7.58 -17.49 -12.95
C ILE A 156 9.08 -17.29 -13.17
N GLY A 157 9.58 -16.06 -13.06
CA GLY A 157 10.96 -15.74 -13.44
C GLY A 157 11.99 -15.92 -12.33
N TRP A 158 11.58 -15.80 -11.06
CA TRP A 158 12.49 -15.60 -9.93
C TRP A 158 12.21 -16.55 -8.75
N LYS A 159 11.35 -17.56 -8.93
CA LYS A 159 11.10 -18.56 -7.87
C LYS A 159 12.38 -19.35 -7.58
N PRO A 160 12.96 -19.24 -6.37
CA PRO A 160 14.14 -19.99 -6.02
C PRO A 160 13.81 -21.48 -5.92
N ASN A 161 14.72 -22.32 -6.38
CA ASN A 161 14.71 -23.76 -6.10
C ASN A 161 15.77 -24.09 -5.03
N GLU A 162 15.64 -25.24 -4.37
CA GLU A 162 16.58 -25.64 -3.30
C GLU A 162 18.03 -25.71 -3.78
N GLU A 163 18.24 -26.08 -5.03
CA GLU A 163 19.57 -26.16 -5.64
C GLU A 163 20.24 -24.79 -5.74
N SER A 164 19.54 -23.79 -6.26
CA SER A 164 19.99 -22.40 -6.31
C SER A 164 20.26 -21.85 -4.90
N ARG A 165 19.37 -22.13 -3.93
CA ARG A 165 19.60 -21.71 -2.54
C ARG A 165 20.87 -22.31 -1.97
N ARG A 166 21.14 -23.59 -2.19
CA ARG A 166 22.38 -24.23 -1.72
C ARG A 166 23.63 -23.65 -2.39
N ALA A 167 23.55 -23.31 -3.68
CA ALA A 167 24.64 -22.69 -4.40
C ALA A 167 24.99 -21.29 -3.87
N PHE A 168 23.99 -20.53 -3.42
CA PHE A 168 24.17 -19.16 -2.92
C PHE A 168 24.19 -19.03 -1.39
N ALA A 169 23.87 -20.11 -0.66
CA ALA A 169 23.93 -20.16 0.81
C ALA A 169 25.30 -19.82 1.42
N PRO A 170 26.46 -20.20 0.86
CA PRO A 170 27.75 -19.85 1.47
C PRO A 170 28.18 -18.39 1.23
N ALA A 171 27.40 -17.60 0.49
CA ALA A 171 27.70 -16.21 0.16
C ALA A 171 26.90 -15.18 0.99
N LEU A 172 26.06 -15.62 1.93
CA LEU A 172 25.24 -14.79 2.81
C LEU A 172 25.58 -15.01 4.29
#